data_AF-A0A924R270-F1
#
_entry.id   AF-A0A924R270-F1
#
_cell.length_a   1.000
_cell.length_b   1.000
_cell.length_c   1.000
_cell.angle_alpha   90.00
_cell.angle_beta   90.00
_cell.angle_gamma   90.00
#
_symmetry.space_group_name_H-M   'P 1'
#
loop_
_entity.id
_entity.type
_entity.pdbx_description
1 polymer ?
#
loop_
_entity_poly.entity_id
_entity_poly.type
_entity_poly.pdbx_seq_one_letter_code
_entity_poly.pdbx_strand_id
1 'polypeptide(L)'
;MPAYIFVSAVIHNFERFAAYGSANAALVARMGGKYLVLGPEGDALEGAPIIGKKVISEWPNKDAALAYWHSAEYAEIRKLREHICDAQVMLLDGFGSPASQLDTTPLDATPLDTTPLDTTQLNTNQQAD
;
A
#
# COMPACT_ATOMS: atom_id res chain seq x y z
N MET A 1 8.99 10.79 -0.79
CA MET A 1 7.72 10.08 -1.00
C MET A 1 8.04 8.72 -1.55
N PRO A 2 7.44 7.63 -1.03
CA PRO A 2 7.64 6.29 -1.58
C PRO A 2 7.10 6.22 -3.02
N ALA A 3 7.57 5.26 -3.78
CA ALA A 3 7.03 4.93 -5.09
C ALA A 3 6.68 3.44 -5.15
N TYR A 4 5.74 3.09 -6.02
CA TYR A 4 5.29 1.71 -6.18
C TYR A 4 5.41 1.28 -7.63
N ILE A 5 5.96 0.10 -7.85
CA ILE A 5 5.82 -0.58 -9.14
C ILE A 5 4.69 -1.58 -9.00
N PHE A 6 3.64 -1.38 -9.80
CA PHE A 6 2.56 -2.35 -10.00
C PHE A 6 2.86 -3.18 -11.25
N VAL A 7 2.70 -4.49 -11.15
CA VAL A 7 2.78 -5.42 -12.27
C VAL A 7 1.54 -6.29 -12.31
N SER A 8 0.95 -6.38 -13.50
CA SER A 8 0.04 -7.44 -13.87
C SER A 8 0.68 -8.32 -14.93
N ALA A 9 0.69 -9.65 -14.76
CA ALA A 9 1.31 -10.54 -15.75
C ALA A 9 0.50 -11.80 -16.00
N VAL A 10 0.15 -12.05 -17.27
CA VAL A 10 -0.39 -13.35 -17.72
C VAL A 10 0.80 -14.24 -18.06
N ILE A 11 0.97 -15.33 -17.31
CA ILE A 11 2.11 -16.24 -17.45
C ILE A 11 1.70 -17.42 -18.30
N HIS A 12 2.36 -17.61 -19.44
CA HIS A 12 2.07 -18.69 -20.39
C HIS A 12 2.88 -19.96 -20.11
N ASN A 13 4.02 -19.82 -19.42
CA ASN A 13 4.86 -20.95 -19.01
C ASN A 13 5.46 -20.70 -17.61
N PHE A 14 4.83 -21.30 -16.59
CA PHE A 14 5.23 -21.13 -15.19
C PHE A 14 6.61 -21.70 -14.87
N GLU A 15 6.98 -22.84 -15.47
CA GLU A 15 8.26 -23.50 -15.23
C GLU A 15 9.43 -22.60 -15.66
N ARG A 16 9.34 -22.01 -16.86
CA ARG A 16 10.34 -21.06 -17.35
C ARG A 16 10.31 -19.73 -16.58
N PHE A 17 9.13 -19.33 -16.10
CA PHE A 17 8.97 -18.08 -15.35
C PHE A 17 9.62 -18.13 -13.96
N ALA A 18 9.81 -19.32 -13.36
CA ALA A 18 10.41 -19.46 -12.04
C ALA A 18 11.83 -18.85 -11.97
N ALA A 19 12.65 -19.06 -13.02
CA ALA A 19 14.00 -18.50 -13.09
C ALA A 19 13.99 -16.96 -13.08
N TYR A 20 13.09 -16.34 -13.85
CA TYR A 20 12.86 -14.90 -13.81
C TYR A 20 12.43 -14.45 -12.42
N GLY A 21 11.44 -15.12 -11.82
CA GLY A 21 10.87 -14.74 -10.52
C GLY A 21 11.93 -14.71 -9.41
N SER A 22 12.76 -15.74 -9.32
CA SER A 22 13.84 -15.82 -8.32
C SER A 22 14.92 -14.77 -8.54
N ALA A 23 15.42 -14.61 -9.77
CA ALA A 23 16.45 -13.62 -10.09
C ALA A 23 15.95 -12.18 -9.84
N ASN A 24 14.71 -11.91 -10.25
CA ASN A 24 14.08 -10.61 -10.07
C ASN A 24 13.89 -10.28 -8.59
N ALA A 25 13.41 -11.23 -7.78
CA ALA A 25 13.18 -10.99 -6.37
C ALA A 25 14.49 -10.68 -5.60
N ALA A 26 15.58 -11.37 -5.95
CA ALA A 26 16.89 -11.09 -5.38
C ALA A 26 17.39 -9.68 -5.76
N LEU A 27 17.20 -9.26 -7.02
CA LEU A 27 17.58 -7.92 -7.47
C LEU A 27 16.76 -6.83 -6.76
N VAL A 28 15.44 -7.00 -6.66
CA VAL A 28 14.55 -6.06 -5.97
C VAL A 28 15.00 -5.84 -4.52
N ALA A 29 15.23 -6.92 -3.78
CA ALA A 29 15.68 -6.84 -2.39
C ALA A 29 17.03 -6.11 -2.24
N ARG A 30 17.98 -6.39 -3.14
CA ARG A 30 19.32 -5.76 -3.13
C ARG A 30 19.28 -4.27 -3.49
N MET A 31 18.36 -3.85 -4.36
CA MET A 31 18.21 -2.45 -4.78
C MET A 31 17.30 -1.63 -3.85
N GLY A 32 16.88 -2.20 -2.71
CA GLY A 32 16.08 -1.49 -1.70
C GLY A 32 14.58 -1.48 -1.98
N GLY A 33 14.11 -2.30 -2.92
CA GLY A 33 12.69 -2.55 -3.14
C GLY A 33 12.15 -3.61 -2.18
N LYS A 34 10.88 -3.47 -1.79
CA LYS A 34 10.18 -4.39 -0.90
C LYS A 34 8.87 -4.84 -1.55
N TYR A 35 8.62 -6.14 -1.63
CA TYR A 35 7.32 -6.63 -2.10
C TYR A 35 6.25 -6.45 -1.03
N LEU A 36 5.13 -5.86 -1.43
CA LEU A 36 3.90 -5.76 -0.64
C LEU A 36 2.86 -6.79 -1.07
N VAL A 37 2.82 -7.10 -2.37
CA VAL A 37 1.90 -8.07 -2.96
C VAL A 37 2.66 -8.96 -3.94
N LEU A 38 2.42 -10.28 -3.86
CA LEU A 38 2.96 -11.31 -4.78
C LEU A 38 1.91 -12.41 -5.06
N GLY A 39 0.66 -12.02 -5.34
CA GLY A 39 -0.47 -12.95 -5.48
C GLY A 39 -0.66 -13.50 -6.90
N PRO A 40 -1.22 -14.70 -7.07
CA PRO A 40 -1.56 -15.26 -8.39
C PRO A 40 -2.74 -14.54 -9.05
N GLU A 41 -3.69 -14.04 -8.26
CA GLU A 41 -4.92 -13.36 -8.70
C GLU A 41 -5.32 -12.28 -7.68
N GLY A 42 -6.38 -11.52 -7.99
CA GLY A 42 -7.02 -10.59 -7.08
C GLY A 42 -8.48 -10.37 -7.48
N ASP A 43 -9.33 -10.10 -6.50
CA ASP A 43 -10.76 -9.94 -6.72
C ASP A 43 -11.09 -8.53 -7.23
N ALA A 44 -11.91 -8.45 -8.27
CA ALA A 44 -12.51 -7.19 -8.71
C ALA A 44 -13.70 -6.88 -7.82
N LEU A 45 -13.59 -5.82 -7.01
CA LEU A 45 -14.71 -5.33 -6.22
C LEU A 45 -15.68 -4.48 -7.07
N GLU A 46 -15.16 -3.85 -8.12
CA GLU A 46 -15.92 -3.07 -9.10
C GLU A 46 -15.21 -3.14 -10.47
N GLY A 47 -15.99 -3.13 -11.56
CA GLY A 47 -15.46 -3.17 -12.92
C GLY A 47 -14.91 -4.53 -13.36
N ALA A 48 -14.20 -4.54 -14.50
CA ALA A 48 -13.62 -5.75 -15.04
C ALA A 48 -12.34 -6.15 -14.29
N PRO A 49 -12.11 -7.46 -14.05
CA PRO A 49 -10.92 -7.93 -13.36
C PRO A 49 -9.66 -7.69 -14.19
N ILE A 50 -8.60 -7.24 -13.53
CA ILE A 50 -7.28 -7.21 -14.13
C ILE A 50 -6.76 -8.66 -14.18
N ILE A 51 -6.48 -9.18 -15.36
CA ILE A 51 -6.11 -10.60 -15.54
C ILE A 51 -4.64 -10.85 -15.17
N GLY A 52 -4.38 -12.02 -14.55
CA GLY A 52 -3.02 -12.53 -14.28
C GLY A 52 -2.47 -12.20 -12.89
N LYS A 53 -1.19 -12.53 -12.69
CA LYS A 53 -0.45 -12.34 -11.44
C LYS A 53 -0.43 -10.86 -11.03
N LYS A 54 -0.60 -10.57 -9.74
CA LYS A 54 -0.54 -9.20 -9.18
C LYS A 54 0.68 -9.05 -8.31
N VAL A 55 1.49 -8.04 -8.63
CA VAL A 55 2.71 -7.74 -7.87
C VAL A 55 2.76 -6.24 -7.58
N ILE A 56 3.05 -5.91 -6.33
CA ILE A 56 3.33 -4.53 -5.90
C ILE A 56 4.64 -4.55 -5.15
N SER A 57 5.60 -3.74 -5.60
CA SER A 57 6.84 -3.47 -4.88
C SER A 57 6.91 -2.00 -4.49
N GLU A 58 7.18 -1.73 -3.22
CA GLU A 58 7.47 -0.42 -2.65
C GLU A 58 8.95 -0.08 -2.79
N TRP A 59 9.21 1.19 -3.10
CA TRP A 59 10.54 1.78 -3.26
C TRP A 59 10.66 3.06 -2.43
N PRO A 60 11.86 3.41 -1.94
CA PRO A 60 12.06 4.62 -1.13
C PRO A 60 11.60 5.91 -1.81
N ASN A 61 11.77 5.97 -3.14
CA ASN A 61 11.33 7.06 -4.00
C ASN A 61 11.30 6.60 -5.47
N LYS A 62 10.81 7.50 -6.34
CA LYS A 62 10.68 7.27 -7.78
C LYS A 62 12.02 7.00 -8.47
N ASP A 63 13.07 7.72 -8.09
CA ASP A 63 14.40 7.56 -8.69
C ASP A 63 14.99 6.19 -8.38
N ALA A 64 14.79 5.66 -7.18
CA ALA A 64 15.22 4.30 -6.82
C ALA A 64 14.50 3.24 -7.67
N ALA A 65 13.19 3.39 -7.87
CA ALA A 65 12.41 2.50 -8.72
C ALA A 65 12.88 2.54 -10.20
N LEU A 66 13.17 3.74 -10.71
CA LEU A 66 13.70 3.94 -12.07
C LEU A 66 15.13 3.42 -12.21
N ALA A 67 15.99 3.60 -11.22
CA ALA A 67 17.35 3.06 -11.21
C ALA A 67 17.33 1.53 -11.29
N TYR A 68 16.43 0.88 -10.56
CA TYR A 68 16.18 -0.55 -10.71
C TYR A 68 15.70 -0.90 -12.13
N TRP A 69 14.65 -0.23 -12.61
CA TRP A 69 14.03 -0.55 -13.91
C TRP A 69 14.97 -0.35 -15.10
N HIS A 70 15.86 0.63 -15.04
CA HIS A 70 16.84 0.93 -16.08
C HIS A 70 18.21 0.29 -15.86
N SER A 71 18.37 -0.52 -14.81
CA SER A 71 19.63 -1.21 -14.55
C SER A 71 19.95 -2.24 -15.64
N ALA A 72 21.24 -2.38 -15.96
CA ALA A 72 21.72 -3.44 -16.86
C ALA A 72 21.36 -4.83 -16.31
N GLU A 73 21.42 -5.01 -14.99
CA GLU A 73 21.05 -6.27 -14.32
C GLU A 73 19.57 -6.63 -14.54
N TYR A 74 18.65 -5.66 -14.37
CA TYR A 74 17.24 -5.90 -14.64
C TYR A 74 17.00 -6.15 -16.15
N ALA A 75 17.71 -5.45 -17.04
CA ALA A 75 17.60 -5.67 -18.48
C ALA A 75 17.94 -7.12 -18.87
N GLU A 76 18.98 -7.71 -18.28
CA GLU A 76 19.32 -9.13 -18.49
C GLU A 76 18.27 -10.07 -17.89
N ILE A 77 17.82 -9.81 -16.65
CA ILE A 77 16.77 -10.62 -16.01
C ILE A 77 15.47 -10.57 -16.81
N ARG A 78 15.11 -9.40 -17.36
CA ARG A 78 13.88 -9.22 -18.15
C ARG A 78 13.84 -10.12 -19.39
N LYS A 79 14.98 -10.47 -19.98
CA LYS A 79 15.05 -11.42 -21.12
C LYS A 79 14.53 -12.81 -20.74
N LEU A 80 14.70 -13.23 -19.48
CA LEU A 80 14.20 -14.51 -18.99
C LEU A 80 12.68 -14.63 -19.08
N ARG A 81 11.97 -13.50 -19.08
CA ARG A 81 10.51 -13.46 -19.23
C ARG A 81 10.01 -13.10 -20.64
N GLU A 82 10.92 -12.92 -21.59
CA GLU A 82 10.54 -12.61 -22.98
C GLU A 82 9.78 -13.80 -23.59
N HIS A 83 8.69 -13.52 -24.30
CA HIS A 83 7.79 -14.50 -24.91
C HIS A 83 7.11 -15.52 -23.97
N ILE A 84 7.32 -15.45 -22.65
CA ILE A 84 6.70 -16.38 -21.69
C ILE A 84 5.62 -15.73 -20.80
N CYS A 85 5.52 -14.40 -20.82
CA CYS A 85 4.42 -13.69 -20.19
C CYS A 85 4.08 -12.37 -20.89
N ASP A 86 2.82 -11.97 -20.79
CA ASP A 86 2.36 -10.63 -21.13
C ASP A 86 2.26 -9.81 -19.85
N ALA A 87 3.15 -8.82 -19.70
CA ALA A 87 3.25 -8.03 -18.49
C ALA A 87 2.93 -6.56 -18.73
N GLN A 88 2.05 -6.01 -17.91
CA GLN A 88 1.82 -4.59 -17.74
C GLN A 88 2.57 -4.13 -16.50
N VAL A 89 3.33 -3.04 -16.63
CA VAL A 89 4.14 -2.49 -15.54
C VAL A 89 3.85 -1.00 -15.46
N MET A 90 3.53 -0.52 -14.26
CA MET A 90 3.27 0.89 -13.98
C MET A 90 4.08 1.35 -12.78
N LEU A 91 4.69 2.52 -12.90
CA LEU A 91 5.32 3.24 -11.80
C LEU A 91 4.33 4.27 -11.26
N LEU A 92 4.06 4.20 -9.97
CA LEU A 92 3.07 5.00 -9.26
C LEU A 92 3.76 5.79 -8.16
N ASP A 93 3.43 7.07 -8.04
CA ASP A 93 3.88 7.90 -6.93
C ASP A 93 3.03 7.59 -5.69
N GLY A 94 3.68 7.33 -4.56
CA GLY A 94 3.04 7.09 -3.28
C GLY A 94 2.91 8.36 -2.46
N PHE A 95 1.83 8.48 -1.70
CA PHE A 95 1.79 9.51 -0.65
C PHE A 95 2.78 9.14 0.45
N GLY A 96 3.54 10.11 0.96
CA GLY A 96 4.30 9.91 2.19
C GLY A 96 3.33 9.47 3.29
N SER A 97 3.68 8.43 4.05
CA SER A 97 2.77 7.93 5.09
C SER A 97 2.43 9.07 6.07
N PRO A 98 1.14 9.32 6.37
CA PRO A 98 0.75 10.31 7.37
C PRO A 98 1.15 9.90 8.80
N ALA A 99 1.66 8.69 9.00
CA ALA A 99 2.09 8.19 10.31
C ALA A 99 3.26 8.99 10.93
N SER A 100 3.97 9.82 10.17
CA SER A 100 4.98 10.74 10.72
C SER A 100 4.41 12.07 11.22
N GLN A 101 3.09 12.29 11.12
CA GLN A 101 2.40 13.50 11.58
C GLN A 101 1.20 13.17 12.48
N LEU A 102 1.19 12.02 13.15
CA LEU A 102 0.41 11.93 14.37
C LEU A 102 1.08 12.83 15.39
N ASP A 103 0.62 14.07 15.42
CA ASP A 103 0.80 14.99 16.52
C ASP A 103 0.42 14.25 17.80
N THR A 104 1.41 13.81 18.56
CA THR A 104 1.22 13.15 19.86
C THR A 104 0.92 14.17 20.96
N THR A 105 0.51 15.41 20.61
CA THR A 105 0.02 16.36 21.60
C THR A 105 -1.09 15.65 22.39
N PRO A 106 -0.89 15.41 23.69
CA PRO A 106 -1.93 14.82 24.52
C PRO A 106 -3.18 15.69 24.36
N LEU A 107 -4.34 15.07 24.14
CA LEU A 107 -5.61 15.75 24.35
C LEU A 107 -5.53 16.36 25.74
N ASP A 108 -5.45 17.69 25.80
CA ASP A 108 -5.47 18.42 27.07
C ASP A 108 -6.67 17.88 27.83
N ALA A 109 -6.38 17.26 28.98
CA ALA A 109 -7.38 16.75 29.88
C ALA A 109 -8.07 17.97 30.50
N THR A 110 -9.01 18.57 29.77
CA THR A 110 -9.96 19.51 30.36
C THR A 110 -10.63 18.76 31.50
N PRO A 111 -10.49 19.20 32.76
CA PRO A 111 -11.14 18.53 33.87
C PRO A 111 -12.64 18.54 33.60
N LEU A 112 -13.28 17.37 33.68
CA LEU A 112 -14.74 17.28 33.75
C LEU A 112 -15.19 18.22 34.86
N ASP A 113 -16.04 19.18 34.52
CA ASP A 113 -16.70 20.04 35.50
C ASP A 113 -17.53 19.15 36.44
N THR A 114 -17.03 18.94 37.65
CA THR A 114 -17.70 18.14 38.69
C THR A 114 -18.64 18.98 39.55
N THR A 115 -19.07 20.16 39.08
CA THR A 115 -20.05 20.95 39.82
C THR A 115 -21.37 20.15 39.93
N PRO A 116 -21.84 19.81 41.14
CA PRO A 116 -23.10 19.08 41.30
C PRO A 116 -24.26 19.95 40.80
N LEU A 117 -25.17 19.36 40.02
CA LEU A 117 -26.45 20.00 39.72
C LEU A 117 -27.19 20.26 41.04
N ASP A 118 -27.44 21.53 41.35
CA ASP A 118 -28.32 21.93 42.44
C ASP A 118 -29.76 21.53 42.09
N THR A 119 -30.26 20.47 42.72
CA THR A 119 -31.61 19.93 42.49
C THR A 119 -32.70 20.62 43.31
N THR A 120 -32.42 21.77 43.94
CA THR A 120 -33.33 22.39 44.91
C THR A 120 -34.38 23.34 44.30
N GLN A 121 -34.62 23.35 42.98
CA GLN A 121 -35.57 24.29 42.34
C GLN A 121 -36.52 23.66 41.33
N LEU A 122 -37.13 22.51 41.66
CA LEU A 122 -38.29 21.98 40.91
C LEU A 122 -39.29 21.32 41.86
N ASN A 123 -39.90 22.10 42.77
CA ASN A 123 -41.20 21.72 43.33
C ASN A 123 -41.93 22.89 44.00
N THR A 124 -42.47 23.81 43.21
CA THR A 124 -43.55 24.71 43.63
C THR A 124 -44.34 25.13 42.40
N ASN A 125 -45.32 24.31 42.00
CA ASN A 125 -46.57 24.76 41.38
C ASN A 125 -47.50 23.56 41.14
N GLN A 126 -48.08 23.05 42.22
CA GLN A 126 -49.32 22.28 42.12
C GLN A 126 -50.10 22.40 43.43
N GLN A 127 -50.71 23.57 43.65
CA GLN A 127 -51.80 23.79 44.61
C GLN A 127 -52.36 25.22 44.42
N ALA A 128 -53.45 25.35 43.65
CA ALA A 128 -54.48 26.37 43.82
C ALA A 128 -55.67 26.03 42.91
N ASP A 129 -56.78 25.65 43.57
CA ASP A 129 -58.20 25.61 43.17
C ASP A 129 -58.68 24.91 41.88
#